data_AF-A0A2W5NUT8-F1
#
_entry.id   AF-A0A2W5NUT8-F1
#
_cell.length_a   1.000
_cell.length_b   1.000
_cell.length_c   1.000
_cell.angle_alpha   90.00
_cell.angle_beta   90.00
_cell.angle_gamma   90.00
#
_symmetry.space_group_name_H-M   'P 1'
#
loop_
_entity.id
_entity.type
_entity.pdbx_description
1 polymer ?
#
loop_
_entity_poly.entity_id
_entity_poly.type
_entity_poly.pdbx_seq_one_letter_code
_entity_poly.pdbx_strand_id
1 'polypeptide(L)'
;MKLLLDFFPILLFFGAFKLYGIYVATGVLMAGTVVQMAIVYATEKRLQPMQKATLALILIFGTLTLVLHDDRFIKWKPTVLYGAMAVALAVALWAMRKNFLKMLLGSQL
;
A
#
# COMPACT_ATOMS: atom_id res chain seq x y z
N MET A 1 0.41 -7.62 -21.76
CA MET A 1 -1.01 -7.25 -21.56
C MET A 1 -1.39 -7.15 -20.09
N LYS A 2 -0.99 -8.10 -19.21
CA LYS A 2 -1.22 -8.00 -17.75
C LYS A 2 -0.66 -6.73 -17.09
N LEU A 3 0.58 -6.37 -17.43
CA LEU A 3 1.22 -5.15 -16.91
C LEU A 3 0.42 -3.87 -17.20
N LEU A 4 -0.14 -3.71 -18.41
CA LEU A 4 -0.96 -2.53 -18.73
C LEU A 4 -2.24 -2.45 -17.90
N LEU A 5 -2.86 -3.60 -17.62
CA LEU A 5 -4.04 -3.69 -16.75
C LEU A 5 -3.67 -3.46 -15.28
N ASP A 6 -2.51 -3.93 -14.82
CA ASP A 6 -2.04 -3.72 -13.45
C ASP A 6 -1.65 -2.26 -13.15
N PHE A 7 -1.25 -1.50 -14.18
CA PHE A 7 -0.93 -0.07 -14.06
C PHE A 7 -2.15 0.86 -14.16
N PHE A 8 -3.28 0.37 -14.67
CA PHE A 8 -4.47 1.18 -14.86
C PHE A 8 -5.02 1.78 -13.55
N PRO A 9 -5.20 1.00 -12.45
CA PRO A 9 -5.66 1.56 -11.18
C PRO A 9 -4.66 2.55 -10.57
N ILE A 10 -3.35 2.30 -10.78
CA ILE A 10 -2.27 3.14 -10.27
C ILE A 10 -2.28 4.50 -10.97
N LEU A 11 -2.43 4.53 -12.30
CA LEU A 11 -2.54 5.76 -13.07
C LEU A 11 -3.77 6.58 -12.64
N LEU A 12 -4.92 5.92 -12.48
CA LEU A 12 -6.13 6.57 -11.99
C LEU A 12 -5.96 7.12 -10.57
N PHE A 13 -5.29 6.38 -9.69
CA PHE A 13 -4.97 6.85 -8.34
C PHE A 13 -4.11 8.11 -8.37
N PHE A 14 -3.02 8.12 -9.13
CA PHE A 14 -2.14 9.29 -9.22
C PHE A 14 -2.87 10.54 -9.77
N GLY A 15 -3.70 10.35 -10.80
CA GLY A 15 -4.52 11.43 -11.36
C GLY A 15 -5.52 11.99 -10.33
N ALA A 16 -6.25 11.11 -9.65
CA ALA A 16 -7.21 11.51 -8.63
C ALA A 16 -6.54 12.12 -7.38
N PHE A 17 -5.38 11.61 -6.98
CA PHE A 17 -4.61 12.11 -5.85
C PHE A 17 -4.16 13.56 -6.06
N LYS A 18 -3.68 13.87 -7.27
CA LYS A 18 -3.21 15.22 -7.62
C LYS A 18 -4.33 16.26 -7.64
N LEU A 19 -5.55 15.85 -7.99
CA LEU A 19 -6.67 16.77 -8.20
C LEU A 19 -7.63 16.88 -7.02
N TYR A 20 -7.85 15.78 -6.29
CA TYR A 20 -8.93 15.65 -5.31
C TYR A 20 -8.47 15.08 -3.95
N GLY A 21 -7.17 14.82 -3.79
CA GLY A 21 -6.60 14.33 -2.54
C GLY A 21 -6.75 12.83 -2.31
N ILE A 22 -6.30 12.38 -1.12
CA ILE A 22 -6.05 10.95 -0.85
C ILE A 22 -7.32 10.09 -0.73
N TYR A 23 -8.43 10.67 -0.29
CA TYR A 23 -9.69 9.93 -0.11
C TYR A 23 -10.33 9.58 -1.44
N VAL A 24 -10.47 10.58 -2.31
CA VAL A 24 -11.00 10.38 -3.67
C VAL A 24 -10.07 9.46 -4.45
N ALA A 25 -8.75 9.63 -4.32
CA ALA A 25 -7.79 8.73 -4.93
C ALA A 25 -7.96 7.27 -4.48
N THR A 26 -8.14 7.04 -3.18
CA THR A 26 -8.34 5.69 -2.63
C THR A 26 -9.63 5.05 -3.14
N GLY A 27 -10.72 5.82 -3.21
CA GLY A 27 -11.98 5.37 -3.81
C GLY A 27 -11.82 5.01 -5.29
N VAL A 28 -11.11 5.85 -6.05
CA VAL A 28 -10.82 5.64 -7.48
C VAL A 28 -9.93 4.41 -7.69
N LEU A 29 -8.93 4.17 -6.84
CA LEU A 29 -8.08 2.99 -6.90
C LEU A 29 -8.88 1.71 -6.61
N MET A 30 -9.76 1.72 -5.61
CA MET A 30 -10.66 0.59 -5.33
C MET A 30 -11.58 0.30 -6.50
N ALA A 31 -12.25 1.33 -7.05
CA ALA A 31 -13.11 1.17 -8.21
C ALA A 31 -12.32 0.66 -9.43
N GLY A 32 -11.14 1.22 -9.68
CA GLY A 32 -10.25 0.84 -10.77
C GLY A 32 -9.78 -0.61 -10.67
N THR A 33 -9.43 -1.08 -9.47
CA THR A 33 -9.01 -2.46 -9.23
C THR A 33 -10.16 -3.46 -9.33
N VAL A 34 -11.37 -3.09 -8.89
CA VAL A 34 -12.57 -3.92 -9.11
C VAL A 34 -12.86 -4.07 -10.59
N VAL A 35 -12.84 -2.96 -11.34
CA VAL A 35 -13.06 -2.96 -12.80
C VAL A 35 -11.98 -3.76 -13.52
N GLN A 36 -10.71 -3.55 -13.16
CA GLN A 36 -9.59 -4.33 -13.70
C GLN A 36 -9.82 -5.83 -13.48
N MET A 37 -10.18 -6.24 -12.25
CA MET A 37 -10.41 -7.64 -11.91
C MET A 37 -11.60 -8.24 -12.68
N ALA A 38 -12.67 -7.46 -12.87
CA ALA A 38 -13.83 -7.87 -13.66
C ALA A 38 -13.46 -8.10 -15.13
N ILE A 39 -12.63 -7.22 -15.71
CA ILE A 39 -12.12 -7.37 -17.09
C ILE A 39 -11.23 -8.61 -17.21
N VAL A 40 -10.33 -8.83 -16.25
CA VAL A 40 -9.46 -10.02 -16.21
C VAL A 40 -10.30 -11.30 -16.07
N TYR A 41 -11.33 -11.28 -15.23
CA TYR A 41 -12.24 -12.42 -15.08
C TYR A 41 -13.03 -12.70 -16.35
N ALA A 42 -13.53 -11.66 -17.05
CA ALA A 42 -14.25 -11.82 -18.32
C ALA A 42 -13.35 -12.37 -19.43
N THR A 43 -12.08 -12.00 -19.44
CA THR A 43 -11.13 -12.37 -20.50
C THR A 43 -10.47 -13.74 -20.24
N GLU A 44 -9.95 -13.96 -19.03
CA GLU A 44 -9.19 -15.18 -18.70
C GLU A 44 -10.05 -16.26 -18.00
N LYS A 45 -11.29 -15.95 -17.58
CA LYS A 45 -12.21 -16.82 -16.80
C LYS A 45 -11.60 -17.45 -15.53
N ARG A 46 -10.39 -17.06 -15.16
CA ARG A 46 -9.64 -17.53 -13.98
C ARG A 46 -8.96 -16.34 -13.32
N LEU A 47 -9.26 -16.13 -12.04
CA LEU A 47 -8.54 -15.18 -11.19
C LEU A 47 -7.44 -15.92 -10.45
N GLN A 48 -6.20 -15.45 -10.60
CA GLN A 48 -5.09 -16.00 -9.84
C GLN A 48 -5.29 -15.73 -8.35
N PRO A 49 -4.87 -16.65 -7.46
CA PRO A 49 -5.01 -16.46 -6.02
C PRO A 49 -4.33 -15.17 -5.54
N MET A 50 -3.21 -14.79 -6.14
CA MET A 50 -2.51 -13.52 -5.90
C MET A 50 -3.42 -12.30 -6.15
N GLN A 51 -4.15 -12.28 -7.27
CA GLN A 51 -5.04 -11.17 -7.63
C GLN A 51 -6.22 -11.05 -6.65
N LYS A 52 -6.82 -12.18 -6.26
CA LYS A 52 -7.89 -12.20 -5.25
C LYS A 52 -7.40 -11.63 -3.91
N ALA A 53 -6.20 -12.01 -3.49
CA ALA A 53 -5.58 -11.48 -2.27
C ALA A 53 -5.33 -9.97 -2.37
N THR A 54 -4.81 -9.48 -3.51
CA THR A 54 -4.60 -8.05 -3.75
C THR A 54 -5.90 -7.25 -3.70
N LEU A 55 -6.98 -7.74 -4.32
CA LEU A 55 -8.27 -7.05 -4.28
C LEU A 55 -8.91 -7.08 -2.90
N ALA A 56 -8.84 -8.22 -2.20
CA ALA A 56 -9.29 -8.28 -0.81
C ALA A 56 -8.52 -7.27 0.05
N LEU A 57 -7.20 -7.19 -0.10
CA LEU A 57 -6.37 -6.23 0.62
C LEU A 57 -6.76 -4.79 0.29
N ILE A 58 -6.89 -4.43 -0.99
CA ILE A 58 -7.24 -3.08 -1.42
C ILE A 58 -8.64 -2.68 -0.95
N LEU A 59 -9.61 -3.59 -1.02
CA LEU A 59 -10.96 -3.33 -0.52
C LEU A 59 -10.97 -3.18 1.00
N ILE A 60 -10.33 -4.07 1.76
CA ILE A 60 -10.29 -3.96 3.23
C ILE A 60 -9.58 -2.69 3.65
N PHE A 61 -8.38 -2.42 3.13
CA PHE A 61 -7.61 -1.24 3.53
C PHE A 61 -8.23 0.06 3.00
N GLY A 62 -8.78 0.04 1.79
CA GLY A 62 -9.43 1.20 1.19
C GLY A 62 -10.78 1.52 1.82
N THR A 63 -11.60 0.52 2.18
CA THR A 63 -12.83 0.73 2.95
C THR A 63 -12.51 1.21 4.35
N LEU A 64 -11.51 0.66 5.02
CA LEU A 64 -11.05 1.16 6.31
C LEU A 64 -10.60 2.63 6.22
N THR A 65 -9.93 2.99 5.12
CA THR A 65 -9.51 4.37 4.81
C THR A 65 -10.69 5.31 4.60
N LEU A 66 -11.74 4.86 3.89
CA LEU A 66 -12.95 5.63 3.66
C LEU A 66 -13.92 5.63 4.86
N VAL A 67 -14.00 4.59 5.67
CA VAL A 67 -14.94 4.53 6.81
C VAL A 67 -14.41 5.32 7.99
N LEU A 68 -13.10 5.24 8.25
CA LEU A 68 -12.55 6.04 9.34
C LEU A 68 -12.61 7.54 9.07
N HIS A 69 -12.66 7.99 7.81
CA HIS A 69 -12.74 9.42 7.40
C HIS A 69 -11.83 10.38 8.19
N ASP A 70 -10.80 9.85 8.86
CA ASP A 70 -9.95 10.58 9.79
C ASP A 70 -8.56 10.66 9.19
N ASP A 71 -8.23 11.86 8.73
CA ASP A 71 -6.94 12.24 8.13
C ASP A 71 -5.76 11.85 9.02
N ARG A 72 -5.98 11.78 10.33
CA ARG A 72 -4.96 11.46 11.31
C ARG A 72 -4.52 10.00 11.23
N PHE A 73 -5.42 9.07 10.90
CA PHE A 73 -5.07 7.64 10.91
C PHE A 73 -4.19 7.22 9.72
N ILE A 74 -4.34 7.86 8.55
CA ILE A 74 -3.49 7.63 7.38
C ILE A 74 -2.17 8.38 7.52
N LYS A 75 -2.19 9.62 8.02
CA LYS A 75 -0.98 10.43 8.24
C LYS A 75 -0.10 9.87 9.36
N TRP A 76 -0.68 9.23 10.37
CA TRP A 76 0.09 8.63 11.47
C TRP A 76 0.67 7.26 11.12
N LYS A 77 0.15 6.52 10.12
CA LYS A 77 0.72 5.21 9.74
C LYS A 77 2.23 5.28 9.45
N PRO A 78 2.73 6.21 8.60
CA PRO A 78 4.17 6.39 8.39
C PRO A 78 4.89 6.86 9.66
N THR A 79 4.34 7.83 10.38
CA THR A 79 4.99 8.41 11.56
C THR A 79 5.15 7.40 12.70
N VAL A 80 4.14 6.56 12.94
CA VAL A 80 4.17 5.51 13.96
C VAL A 80 5.10 4.38 13.53
N LEU A 81 5.06 3.98 12.25
CA LEU A 81 5.91 2.89 11.76
C LEU A 81 7.38 3.31 11.75
N TYR A 82 7.71 4.49 11.21
CA TYR A 82 9.06 5.04 11.24
C TYR A 82 9.50 5.42 12.65
N GLY A 83 8.59 5.92 13.49
CA GLY A 83 8.85 6.18 14.91
C GLY A 83 9.17 4.90 15.68
N ALA A 84 8.41 3.83 15.47
CA ALA A 84 8.66 2.53 16.06
C ALA A 84 9.98 1.91 15.56
N MET A 85 10.28 2.02 14.26
CA MET A 85 11.58 1.60 13.71
C MET A 85 12.73 2.41 14.30
N ALA A 86 12.58 3.74 14.44
CA ALA A 86 13.59 4.60 15.03
C ALA A 86 13.82 4.26 16.52
N VAL A 87 12.76 4.03 17.29
CA VAL A 87 12.85 3.59 18.69
C VAL A 87 13.49 2.20 18.77
N ALA A 88 13.10 1.25 17.93
CA ALA A 88 13.68 -0.09 17.90
C ALA A 88 15.18 -0.05 17.59
N LEU A 89 15.60 0.79 16.63
CA LEU A 89 17.01 1.00 16.30
C LEU A 89 17.76 1.71 17.44
N ALA A 90 17.16 2.71 18.07
CA ALA A 90 17.75 3.42 19.20
C ALA A 90 17.93 2.51 20.43
N VAL A 91 16.93 1.68 20.74
CA VAL A 91 17.00 0.67 21.79
C VAL A 91 18.05 -0.40 21.44
N ALA A 92 18.09 -0.87 20.19
CA ALA A 92 19.11 -1.82 19.76
C ALA A 92 20.54 -1.25 19.88
N LEU A 93 20.72 0.04 19.59
CA LEU A 93 22.00 0.73 19.71
C LEU A 93 22.41 0.94 21.18
N TRP A 94 21.50 1.40 22.03
CA TRP A 94 21.79 1.72 23.44
C TRP A 94 21.79 0.51 24.38
N ALA A 95 20.88 -0.45 24.20
CA ALA A 95 20.79 -1.63 25.06
C ALA A 95 21.69 -2.78 24.59
N MET A 96 21.84 -2.98 23.27
CA MET A 96 22.55 -4.14 22.72
C MET A 96 23.95 -3.83 22.18
N ARG A 97 24.34 -2.54 22.09
CA ARG A 97 25.59 -2.04 21.45
C ARG A 97 25.87 -2.61 20.05
N LYS A 98 24.86 -3.23 19.40
CA LYS A 98 24.96 -3.81 18.07
C LYS A 98 24.32 -2.84 17.09
N ASN A 99 25.13 -2.35 16.16
CA ASN A 99 24.68 -1.40 15.17
C ASN A 99 23.95 -2.18 14.05
N PHE A 100 22.64 -2.42 14.22
CA PHE A 100 21.82 -3.19 13.27
C PHE A 100 21.85 -2.61 11.85
N LEU A 101 22.02 -1.29 11.72
CA LEU A 101 22.26 -0.62 10.44
C LEU A 101 23.52 -1.13 9.73
N LYS A 102 24.60 -1.39 10.48
CA LYS A 102 25.85 -1.95 9.94
C LYS A 102 25.68 -3.41 9.50
N MET A 103 24.78 -4.15 10.13
CA MET A 103 24.49 -5.56 9.79
C MET A 103 23.59 -5.68 8.54
N LEU A 104 22.60 -4.79 8.39
CA LEU A 104 21.73 -4.74 7.21
C LEU A 104 22.42 -4.16 5.98
N LEU A 105 23.18 -3.07 6.14
CA LEU A 105 23.92 -2.44 5.03
C LEU A 105 25.24 -3.15 4.72
N GLY A 106 25.85 -3.82 5.70
CA GLY A 106 27.04 -4.64 5.48
C GLY A 106 26.77 -5.93 4.69
N SER A 107 25.50 -6.31 4.48
CA SER A 107 25.10 -7.39 3.57
C SER A 107 24.90 -6.92 2.12
N GLN A 108 25.01 -5.61 1.87
CA GLN A 108 24.78 -4.95 0.58
C GLN A 108 26.06 -4.27 0.04
N LEU A 109 27.19 -4.45 0.73
CA LEU A 109 28.55 -4.06 0.33
C LEU A 109 29.37 -5.33 0.11
#